data_AF-A0A0F9K525-F1
#
_entry.id   AF-A0A0F9K525-F1
#
_cell.length_a   1.000
_cell.length_b   1.000
_cell.length_c   1.000
_cell.angle_alpha   90.00
_cell.angle_beta   90.00
_cell.angle_gamma   90.00
#
_symmetry.space_group_name_H-M   'P 1'
#
loop_
_entity.id
_entity.type
_entity.pdbx_description
1 polymer ?
#
loop_
_entity_poly.entity_id
_entity_poly.type
_entity_poly.pdbx_seq_one_letter_code
_entity_poly.pdbx_strand_id
1 'polypeptide(L)'
;MMKPMPEKGKGMGLVLVIIGLILLILAIIWYIALLLNVGFCLVSCDIQILFSGALGLLFIIIGIYTLLPNPRMKGLLLLIIGSFLTGLGLYFTRYLLLNFRILRLSGKSIFVYWTIILT
;
A
#
# COMPACT_ATOMS: atom_id res chain seq x y z
N MET A 1 -30.94 3.20 17.83
CA MET A 1 -30.23 4.13 18.72
C MET A 1 -28.75 3.78 18.65
N MET A 2 -27.92 4.63 18.03
CA MET A 2 -26.52 4.33 17.76
C MET A 2 -25.69 4.82 18.94
N LYS A 3 -25.02 3.91 19.65
CA LYS A 3 -24.21 4.25 20.82
C LYS A 3 -23.04 5.13 20.35
N PRO A 4 -22.85 6.35 20.92
CA PRO A 4 -21.71 7.17 20.55
C PRO A 4 -20.42 6.41 20.89
N MET A 5 -19.56 6.30 19.89
CA MET A 5 -18.27 5.66 20.00
C MET A 5 -17.46 6.39 21.09
N PRO A 6 -16.80 5.67 22.02
CA PRO A 6 -16.07 6.30 23.12
C PRO A 6 -14.99 7.23 22.55
N GLU A 7 -14.91 8.47 23.06
CA GLU A 7 -13.99 9.52 22.54
C GLU A 7 -12.53 9.04 22.45
N LYS A 8 -12.14 8.12 23.34
CA LYS A 8 -10.81 7.49 23.35
C LYS A 8 -10.46 6.76 22.05
N GLY A 9 -11.46 6.17 21.36
CA GLY A 9 -11.26 5.47 20.09
C GLY A 9 -11.06 6.40 18.90
N LYS A 10 -11.64 7.61 18.93
CA LYS A 10 -11.48 8.63 17.88
C LYS A 10 -10.10 9.27 17.92
N GLY A 11 -9.57 9.54 19.13
CA GLY A 11 -8.22 10.08 19.29
C GLY A 11 -7.15 9.16 18.71
N MET A 12 -7.23 7.85 18.99
CA MET A 12 -6.28 6.87 18.47
C MET A 12 -6.35 6.74 16.94
N GLY A 13 -7.55 6.80 16.35
CA GLY A 13 -7.72 6.77 14.89
C GLY A 13 -7.07 7.95 14.18
N LEU A 14 -7.24 9.17 14.71
CA LEU A 14 -6.56 10.37 14.19
C LEU A 14 -5.04 10.25 14.27
N VAL A 15 -4.51 9.76 15.39
CA VAL A 15 -3.06 9.55 15.55
C VAL A 15 -2.53 8.57 14.51
N LEU A 16 -3.24 7.47 14.24
CA LEU A 16 -2.85 6.50 13.21
C LEU A 16 -2.84 7.12 11.80
N VAL A 17 -3.83 7.97 11.47
CA VAL A 17 -3.85 8.68 10.18
C VAL A 17 -2.65 9.64 10.07
N ILE A 18 -2.34 10.38 11.13
CA ILE A 18 -1.20 11.32 11.13
C ILE A 18 0.13 10.57 10.95
N ILE A 19 0.34 9.49 11.70
CA ILE A 19 1.54 8.65 11.57
C ILE A 19 1.64 8.08 10.15
N GLY A 20 0.54 7.56 9.61
CA GLY A 20 0.52 7.03 8.24
C GLY A 20 0.83 8.08 7.18
N LEU A 21 0.32 9.31 7.32
CA LEU A 21 0.65 10.44 6.44
C LEU A 21 2.13 10.81 6.50
N ILE A 22 2.72 10.84 7.70
CA ILE A 22 4.16 11.12 7.87
C ILE A 22 5.00 10.07 7.15
N LEU A 23 4.69 8.78 7.32
CA LEU A 23 5.38 7.68 6.64
C LEU A 23 5.24 7.74 5.11
N LEU A 24 4.07 8.17 4.63
CA LEU A 24 3.81 8.33 3.20
C LEU A 24 4.62 9.48 2.61
N ILE A 25 4.65 10.64 3.29
CA ILE A 25 5.47 11.79 2.89
C ILE A 25 6.94 11.42 2.87
N LEU A 26 7.42 10.70 3.89
CA LEU A 26 8.80 10.22 3.95
C LEU A 26 9.11 9.33 2.73
N ALA A 27 8.25 8.36 2.43
CA ALA A 27 8.42 7.48 1.27
C ALA A 27 8.46 8.25 -0.06
N ILE A 28 7.64 9.29 -0.22
CA ILE A 28 7.64 10.16 -1.41
C ILE A 28 8.96 10.94 -1.52
N ILE A 29 9.46 11.51 -0.42
CA ILE A 29 10.74 12.23 -0.40
C ILE A 29 11.87 11.30 -0.82
N TRP A 30 11.90 10.08 -0.28
CA TRP A 30 12.88 9.06 -0.66
C TRP A 30 12.77 8.66 -2.14
N TYR A 31 11.55 8.51 -2.65
CA TYR A 31 11.32 8.23 -4.07
C TYR A 31 11.83 9.34 -4.98
N ILE A 32 11.61 10.61 -4.63
CA ILE A 32 12.15 11.76 -5.38
C ILE A 32 13.67 11.80 -5.31
N ALA A 33 14.26 11.53 -4.14
CA ALA A 33 15.71 11.47 -3.97
C ALA A 33 16.35 10.38 -4.86
N LEU A 34 15.68 9.22 -4.97
CA LEU A 34 16.09 8.14 -5.87
C LEU A 34 15.98 8.55 -7.34
N LEU A 35 14.89 9.21 -7.74
CA LEU A 35 14.71 9.74 -9.10
C LEU A 35 15.78 10.77 -9.50
N LEU A 36 16.20 11.61 -8.55
CA LEU A 36 17.24 12.61 -8.76
C LEU A 36 18.66 12.02 -8.74
N ASN A 37 18.78 10.70 -8.60
CA ASN A 37 20.04 9.95 -8.55
C ASN A 37 21.02 10.53 -7.52
N VAL A 38 20.48 11.08 -6.43
CA VAL A 38 21.26 11.56 -5.29
C VAL A 38 21.85 10.30 -4.67
N GLY A 39 23.18 10.13 -4.76
CA GLY A 39 23.92 8.86 -4.62
C GLY A 39 23.87 8.12 -3.28
N PHE A 40 22.79 8.25 -2.50
CA PHE A 40 22.52 7.47 -1.31
C PHE A 40 21.78 6.17 -1.67
N CYS A 41 22.51 5.05 -1.61
CA CYS A 41 22.00 3.68 -1.50
C CYS A 41 20.92 3.22 -2.50
N LEU A 42 21.33 2.98 -3.75
CA LEU A 42 20.53 2.48 -4.89
C LEU A 42 19.83 1.12 -4.70
N VAL A 43 19.98 0.43 -3.55
CA VAL A 43 19.34 -0.89 -3.31
C VAL A 43 18.55 -0.93 -2.01
N SER A 44 19.09 -0.38 -0.91
CA SER A 44 18.35 -0.32 0.37
C SER A 44 17.21 0.71 0.37
N CYS A 45 17.30 1.75 -0.45
CA CYS A 45 16.26 2.78 -0.52
C CYS A 45 14.97 2.26 -1.17
N ASP A 46 15.05 1.40 -2.19
CA ASP A 46 13.85 0.85 -2.83
C ASP A 46 13.01 0.01 -1.85
N ILE A 47 13.67 -0.85 -1.07
CA ILE A 47 13.02 -1.68 -0.05
C ILE A 47 12.40 -0.78 1.04
N GLN A 48 13.10 0.27 1.47
CA GLN A 48 12.58 1.22 2.45
C GLN A 48 11.40 2.04 1.92
N ILE A 49 11.41 2.46 0.65
CA ILE A 49 10.30 3.19 0.02
C ILE A 49 9.07 2.30 -0.06
N LEU A 50 9.24 1.05 -0.52
CA LEU A 50 8.15 0.10 -0.64
C LEU A 50 7.53 -0.21 0.72
N PHE A 51 8.38 -0.48 1.73
CA PHE A 51 7.93 -0.86 3.06
C PHE A 51 7.30 0.31 3.82
N SER A 52 7.90 1.51 3.77
CA SER A 52 7.37 2.72 4.41
C SER A 52 6.06 3.18 3.75
N GLY A 53 5.98 3.13 2.43
CA GLY A 53 4.77 3.50 1.68
C GLY A 53 3.60 2.57 1.97
N ALA A 54 3.84 1.25 1.94
CA ALA A 54 2.82 0.25 2.24
C ALA A 54 2.34 0.34 3.70
N LEU A 55 3.25 0.49 4.66
CA LEU A 55 2.90 0.70 6.07
C LEU A 55 2.12 1.99 6.27
N GLY A 56 2.52 3.08 5.62
CA GLY A 56 1.83 4.37 5.69
C GLY A 56 0.37 4.26 5.22
N LEU A 57 0.15 3.62 4.07
CA LEU A 57 -1.20 3.35 3.54
C LEU A 57 -2.03 2.48 4.51
N LEU A 58 -1.42 1.45 5.08
CA LEU A 58 -2.09 0.54 6.00
C LEU A 58 -2.52 1.26 7.29
N PHE A 59 -1.67 2.11 7.86
CA PHE A 59 -2.01 2.94 9.02
C PHE A 59 -3.13 3.95 8.71
N ILE A 60 -3.13 4.56 7.51
CA ILE A 60 -4.22 5.43 7.07
C ILE A 60 -5.53 4.65 6.98
N ILE A 61 -5.54 3.47 6.36
CA ILE A 61 -6.76 2.64 6.22
C ILE A 61 -7.32 2.26 7.59
N ILE A 62 -6.46 1.79 8.51
CA ILE A 62 -6.87 1.42 9.88
C ILE A 62 -7.35 2.66 10.65
N GLY A 63 -6.67 3.79 10.50
CA GLY A 63 -7.04 5.06 11.12
C GLY A 63 -8.43 5.53 10.65
N ILE A 64 -8.69 5.51 9.34
CA ILE A 64 -10.01 5.87 8.80
C ILE A 64 -11.07 4.86 9.26
N TYR A 65 -10.76 3.56 9.23
CA TYR A 65 -11.68 2.50 9.68
C TYR A 65 -12.07 2.64 11.16
N THR A 66 -11.15 3.09 12.00
CA THR A 66 -11.40 3.34 13.44
C THR A 66 -12.16 4.65 13.67
N LEU A 67 -11.96 5.67 12.83
CA LEU A 67 -12.70 6.94 12.89
C LEU A 67 -14.15 6.84 12.43
N LEU A 68 -14.44 5.90 11.53
CA LEU A 68 -15.78 5.67 11.01
C LEU A 68 -16.73 5.19 12.12
N PRO A 69 -17.76 5.97 12.48
CA PRO A 69 -18.67 5.60 13.57
C PRO A 69 -19.70 4.55 13.16
N ASN A 70 -19.93 4.37 11.85
CA ASN A 70 -21.03 3.55 11.33
C ASN A 70 -20.51 2.27 10.64
N PRO A 71 -20.96 1.07 11.04
CA PRO A 71 -20.55 -0.18 10.42
C PRO A 71 -20.89 -0.24 8.92
N ARG A 72 -21.96 0.43 8.46
CA ARG A 72 -22.28 0.51 7.01
C ARG A 72 -21.19 1.24 6.23
N MET A 73 -20.68 2.35 6.79
CA MET A 73 -19.61 3.14 6.15
C MET A 73 -18.26 2.41 6.20
N LYS A 74 -18.01 1.61 7.24
CA LYS A 74 -16.85 0.70 7.31
C LYS A 74 -16.89 -0.37 6.23
N GLY A 75 -18.06 -0.97 6.04
CA GLY A 75 -18.30 -1.93 4.95
C GLY A 75 -18.08 -1.30 3.58
N LEU A 76 -18.57 -0.07 3.37
CA LEU A 76 -18.34 0.67 2.12
C LEU A 76 -16.85 0.93 1.87
N LEU A 77 -16.11 1.34 2.89
CA LEU A 77 -14.66 1.56 2.78
C LEU A 77 -13.90 0.28 2.42
N LEU A 78 -14.22 -0.84 3.07
CA LEU A 78 -13.65 -2.14 2.73
C LEU A 78 -14.00 -2.56 1.29
N LEU A 79 -15.21 -2.24 0.83
CA LEU A 79 -15.67 -2.57 -0.51
C LEU A 79 -14.94 -1.75 -1.59
N ILE A 80 -14.66 -0.47 -1.33
CA ILE A 80 -13.85 0.38 -2.20
C ILE A 80 -12.42 -0.16 -2.29
N ILE A 81 -11.79 -0.45 -1.15
CA ILE A 81 -10.42 -1.00 -1.09
C ILE A 81 -10.36 -2.36 -1.80
N GLY A 82 -11.32 -3.23 -1.52
CA GLY A 82 -11.45 -4.54 -2.16
C GLY A 82 -11.62 -4.42 -3.67
N SER A 83 -12.46 -3.50 -4.16
CA SER A 83 -12.63 -3.26 -5.59
C SER A 83 -11.35 -2.78 -6.26
N PHE A 84 -10.58 -1.92 -5.60
CA PHE A 84 -9.26 -1.48 -6.10
C PHE A 84 -8.28 -2.65 -6.19
N LEU A 85 -8.20 -3.47 -5.14
CA LEU A 85 -7.35 -4.66 -5.11
C LEU A 85 -7.75 -5.68 -6.18
N THR A 86 -9.05 -5.93 -6.38
CA THR A 86 -9.55 -6.81 -7.43
C THR A 86 -9.21 -6.25 -8.82
N GLY A 87 -9.37 -4.94 -9.04
CA GLY A 87 -8.99 -4.30 -10.30
C GLY A 87 -7.50 -4.45 -10.61
N LEU A 88 -6.62 -4.18 -9.62
CA LEU A 88 -5.18 -4.40 -9.73
C LEU A 88 -4.83 -5.87 -9.99
N GLY A 89 -5.47 -6.79 -9.26
CA GLY A 89 -5.27 -8.24 -9.42
C GLY A 89 -5.69 -8.74 -10.80
N LEU A 90 -6.82 -8.29 -11.32
CA LEU A 90 -7.29 -8.61 -12.68
C LEU A 90 -6.37 -8.02 -13.74
N TYR A 91 -5.92 -6.77 -13.57
CA TYR A 91 -4.95 -6.14 -14.47
C TYR A 91 -3.65 -6.95 -14.52
N PHE A 92 -3.10 -7.32 -13.36
CA PHE A 92 -1.87 -8.09 -13.27
C PHE A 92 -2.04 -9.49 -13.85
N THR A 93 -3.16 -10.15 -13.55
CA THR A 93 -3.48 -11.47 -14.09
C THR A 93 -3.64 -11.43 -15.61
N ARG A 94 -4.31 -10.41 -16.15
CA ARG A 94 -4.42 -10.18 -17.60
C ARG A 94 -3.05 -9.93 -18.22
N TYR A 95 -2.20 -9.13 -17.58
CA TYR A 95 -0.83 -8.89 -18.03
C TYR A 95 -0.03 -10.20 -18.10
N LEU A 96 -0.09 -11.05 -17.06
CA LEU A 96 0.58 -12.35 -17.03
C LEU A 96 0.04 -13.31 -18.11
N LEU A 97 -1.29 -13.40 -18.26
CA LEU A 97 -1.92 -14.28 -19.24
C LEU A 97 -1.60 -13.87 -20.69
N LEU A 98 -1.61 -12.56 -20.99
CA LEU A 98 -1.27 -12.04 -22.32
C LEU A 98 0.23 -12.16 -22.64
N ASN A 99 1.08 -12.09 -21.60
CA ASN A 99 2.53 -12.24 -21.74
C ASN A 99 3.03 -13.64 -21.36
N PHE A 100 2.15 -14.65 -21.39
CA PHE A 100 2.49 -16.05 -21.02
C PHE A 100 3.65 -16.62 -21.86
N ARG A 101 3.78 -16.15 -23.12
CA ARG A 101 4.90 -16.52 -24.01
C ARG A 101 6.25 -15.97 -23.51
N ILE A 102 6.26 -14.78 -22.91
CA ILE A 102 7.44 -14.15 -22.28
C ILE A 102 7.77 -14.87 -20.97
N LEU A 103 6.76 -15.28 -20.20
CA LEU A 103 6.93 -16.09 -18.98
C LEU A 103 7.55 -17.46 -19.24
N ARG A 104 7.14 -18.11 -20.34
CA ARG A 104 7.65 -19.42 -20.75
C ARG A 104 9.09 -19.36 -21.30
N LEU A 105 9.47 -18.26 -21.97
CA LEU A 105 10.82 -18.01 -22.47
C LEU A 105 11.77 -17.50 -21.39
N SER A 106 11.26 -16.71 -20.43
CA SER A 106 12.00 -16.24 -19.27
C SER A 106 11.94 -17.25 -18.10
N GLY A 107 12.13 -18.53 -18.41
CA GLY A 107 11.92 -19.63 -17.47
C GLY A 107 12.87 -19.69 -16.26
N LYS A 108 13.79 -18.75 -16.05
CA LYS A 108 14.71 -18.80 -14.88
C LYS A 108 15.10 -17.47 -14.22
N SER A 109 14.95 -16.30 -14.84
CA SER A 109 15.50 -15.05 -14.27
C SER A 109 14.46 -13.96 -13.94
N ILE A 110 13.51 -13.65 -14.82
CA ILE A 110 12.64 -12.48 -14.62
C ILE A 110 11.52 -12.74 -13.60
N PHE A 111 10.98 -13.95 -13.53
CA PHE A 111 9.96 -14.27 -12.52
C PHE A 111 10.52 -14.25 -11.10
N VAL A 112 11.78 -14.70 -10.96
CA VAL A 112 12.56 -14.61 -9.72
C VAL A 112 12.91 -13.14 -9.43
N TYR A 113 13.24 -12.32 -10.43
CA TYR A 113 13.53 -10.90 -10.21
C TYR A 113 12.32 -10.12 -9.68
N TRP A 114 11.11 -10.36 -10.20
CA TRP A 114 9.90 -9.70 -9.70
C TRP A 114 9.44 -10.22 -8.33
N THR A 115 9.65 -11.51 -8.02
CA THR A 115 9.35 -12.04 -6.68
C THR A 115 10.40 -11.64 -5.64
N ILE A 116 11.68 -11.51 -6.01
CA ILE A 116 12.75 -11.00 -5.13
C ILE A 116 12.60 -9.49 -4.86
N ILE A 117 12.03 -8.71 -5.79
CA ILE A 117 11.66 -7.31 -5.48
C ILE A 117 10.50 -7.23 -4.46
N LEU A 118 9.71 -8.30 -4.32
CA LEU A 118 8.53 -8.40 -3.45
C LEU A 118 8.74 -9.23 -2.16
N THR A 119 9.95 -9.74 -1.90
CA THR A 119 10.31 -10.49 -0.67
C THR A 119 11.42 -9.77 0.07
#